data_AF-A0A5N6M051-F1
#
_entry.id   AF-A0A5N6M051-F1
#
_cell.length_a   1.000
_cell.length_b   1.000
_cell.length_c   1.000
_cell.angle_alpha   90.00
_cell.angle_beta   90.00
_cell.angle_gamma   90.00
#
_symmetry.space_group_name_H-M   'P 1'
#
loop_
_entity.id
_entity.type
_entity.pdbx_description
1 polymer ?
#
loop_
_entity_poly.entity_id
_entity_poly.type
_entity_poly.pdbx_seq_one_letter_code
_entity_poly.pdbx_strand_id
1 'polypeptide(L)'
;MPEPKYVIAMGACTITGGMFSTNSYSSVRGVDRLIPVDVYLPGCPPKPEAIIDAITKLRIETLQIKPRDWHSLAVILYVYGYKYLRSQCAYDVAPGGLLARVYHLTRIEYGVDKPEEVCIKVFAPRRDPRIPSVFWVWKSVDFQERESYDMLGISYDNHPSLKRILMPESWIGWPLRKDYIAPNFYEIQDAH
;
A
#
# COMPACT_ATOMS: atom_id res chain seq x y z
N MET A 1 24.79 11.29 5.36
CA MET A 1 24.23 10.66 4.16
C MET A 1 23.09 9.74 4.61
N PRO A 2 22.03 9.60 3.81
CA PRO A 2 20.86 8.76 4.08
C PRO A 2 21.32 7.32 4.25
N GLU A 3 20.95 6.67 5.36
CA GLU A 3 21.02 5.23 5.44
C GLU A 3 19.96 4.64 4.51
N PRO A 4 20.28 3.59 3.72
CA PRO A 4 19.28 2.92 2.91
C PRO A 4 18.17 2.38 3.84
N LYS A 5 16.93 2.82 3.62
CA LYS A 5 15.77 2.35 4.42
C LYS A 5 15.60 0.84 4.32
N TYR A 6 15.87 0.30 3.14
CA TYR A 6 15.86 -1.12 2.83
C TYR A 6 16.98 -1.44 1.84
N VAL A 7 17.70 -2.53 2.07
CA VAL A 7 18.76 -3.04 1.19
C VAL A 7 18.38 -4.44 0.70
N ILE A 8 18.26 -4.57 -0.63
CA ILE A 8 18.06 -5.87 -1.30
C ILE A 8 19.40 -6.29 -1.91
N ALA A 9 19.97 -7.40 -1.44
CA ALA A 9 21.13 -8.02 -2.08
C ALA A 9 20.65 -8.97 -3.18
N MET A 10 20.92 -8.60 -4.43
CA MET A 10 20.45 -9.32 -5.60
C MET A 10 21.57 -10.10 -6.29
N GLY A 11 21.37 -11.41 -6.39
CA GLY A 11 22.16 -12.34 -7.19
C GLY A 11 23.36 -12.97 -6.49
N ALA A 12 23.79 -14.13 -6.99
CA ALA A 12 24.84 -14.95 -6.37
C ALA A 12 26.16 -14.19 -6.16
N CYS A 13 26.55 -13.35 -7.13
CA CYS A 13 27.76 -12.52 -7.04
C CYS A 13 27.71 -11.54 -5.86
N THR A 14 26.55 -10.93 -5.60
CA THR A 14 26.37 -9.94 -4.53
C THR A 14 26.22 -10.61 -3.15
N ILE A 15 25.54 -11.76 -3.09
CA ILE A 15 25.19 -12.43 -1.82
C ILE A 15 26.38 -13.22 -1.26
N THR A 16 27.09 -13.98 -2.09
CA THR A 16 28.18 -14.87 -1.64
C THR A 16 29.52 -14.62 -2.34
N GLY A 17 29.56 -13.74 -3.34
CA GLY A 17 30.67 -13.65 -4.31
C GLY A 17 30.51 -14.62 -5.49
N GLY A 18 29.51 -15.51 -5.46
CA GLY A 18 29.19 -16.42 -6.55
C GLY A 18 30.38 -17.26 -6.99
N MET A 19 30.59 -17.34 -8.31
CA MET A 19 31.72 -18.06 -8.93
C MET A 19 33.09 -17.49 -8.57
N PHE A 20 33.15 -16.25 -8.06
CA PHE A 20 34.38 -15.55 -7.69
C PHE A 20 34.71 -15.69 -6.20
N SER A 21 33.89 -16.42 -5.43
CA SER A 21 34.06 -16.56 -3.98
C SER A 21 35.36 -17.28 -3.58
N THR A 22 35.83 -18.24 -4.39
CA THR A 22 37.11 -18.93 -4.22
C THR A 22 38.20 -18.29 -5.09
N ASN A 23 39.22 -17.70 -4.46
CA ASN A 23 40.47 -17.18 -5.05
C ASN A 23 40.44 -15.87 -5.87
N SER A 24 39.39 -15.03 -5.81
CA SER A 24 39.49 -13.67 -6.36
C SER A 24 39.97 -12.66 -5.30
N TYR A 25 40.99 -11.86 -5.65
CA TYR A 25 41.46 -10.75 -4.81
C TYR A 25 40.62 -9.48 -5.01
N SER A 26 39.84 -9.44 -6.09
CA SER A 26 39.08 -8.27 -6.53
C SER A 26 37.61 -8.31 -6.11
N SER A 27 37.12 -9.39 -5.52
CA SER A 27 35.72 -9.52 -5.10
C SER A 27 35.59 -9.63 -3.58
N VAL A 28 34.71 -8.80 -3.02
CA VAL A 28 34.31 -8.91 -1.61
C VAL A 28 33.32 -10.06 -1.48
N ARG A 29 33.56 -10.94 -0.50
CA ARG A 29 32.69 -12.08 -0.21
C ARG A 29 31.46 -11.64 0.55
N GLY A 30 30.39 -11.39 -0.19
CA GLY A 30 29.11 -10.96 0.37
C GLY A 30 29.08 -9.47 0.67
N VAL A 31 28.02 -8.82 0.19
CA VAL A 31 27.79 -7.39 0.42
C VAL A 31 27.37 -7.09 1.86
N ASP A 32 26.90 -8.11 2.59
CA ASP A 32 26.48 -8.08 3.99
C ASP A 32 27.57 -7.64 4.97
N ARG A 33 28.84 -7.81 4.56
CA ARG A 33 30.01 -7.35 5.32
C ARG A 33 30.25 -5.84 5.23
N LEU A 34 29.68 -5.18 4.22
CA LEU A 34 29.86 -3.75 3.96
C LEU A 34 28.63 -2.94 4.35
N ILE A 35 27.44 -3.47 4.04
CA ILE A 35 26.15 -2.84 4.34
C ILE A 35 25.17 -3.87 4.90
N PRO A 36 24.33 -3.52 5.88
CA PRO A 36 23.31 -4.41 6.40
C PRO A 36 22.28 -4.71 5.30
N VAL A 37 22.06 -5.98 5.01
CA VAL A 37 21.11 -6.44 4.00
C VAL A 37 19.82 -6.92 4.67
N ASP A 38 18.67 -6.42 4.23
CA ASP A 38 17.36 -6.81 4.75
C ASP A 38 16.78 -8.04 4.04
N VAL A 39 16.94 -8.13 2.71
CA VAL A 39 16.45 -9.26 1.91
C VAL A 39 17.49 -9.74 0.92
N TYR A 40 17.69 -11.06 0.89
CA TYR A 40 18.56 -11.76 -0.04
C TYR A 40 17.74 -12.36 -1.18
N LEU A 41 18.14 -12.07 -2.41
CA LEU A 41 17.45 -12.52 -3.61
C LEU A 41 18.40 -13.40 -4.45
N PRO A 42 18.39 -14.73 -4.24
CA PRO A 42 19.27 -15.64 -4.96
C PRO A 42 18.89 -15.75 -6.43
N GLY A 43 19.89 -15.91 -7.31
CA GLY A 43 19.70 -16.06 -8.75
C GLY A 43 20.84 -15.48 -9.57
N CYS A 44 20.95 -15.85 -10.84
CA CYS A 44 21.92 -15.27 -11.78
C CYS A 44 21.46 -15.47 -13.24
N PRO A 45 20.54 -14.65 -13.76
CA PRO A 45 19.84 -13.55 -13.10
C PRO A 45 18.66 -14.05 -12.24
N PRO A 46 18.22 -13.27 -11.25
CA PRO A 46 17.01 -13.59 -10.52
C PRO A 46 15.76 -13.41 -11.38
N LYS A 47 14.74 -14.22 -11.09
CA LYS A 47 13.46 -14.16 -11.79
C LYS A 47 12.68 -12.89 -11.41
N PRO A 48 11.94 -12.26 -12.34
CA PRO A 48 11.10 -11.10 -12.04
C PRO A 48 10.14 -11.30 -10.86
N GLU A 49 9.57 -12.50 -10.71
CA GLU A 49 8.65 -12.82 -9.63
C GLU A 49 9.34 -12.78 -8.26
N ALA A 50 10.60 -13.19 -8.18
CA ALA A 50 11.39 -13.14 -6.95
C ALA A 50 11.72 -11.69 -6.53
N ILE A 51 11.84 -10.77 -7.49
CA ILE A 51 12.01 -9.33 -7.22
C ILE A 51 10.73 -8.76 -6.62
N ILE A 52 9.57 -9.10 -7.19
CA ILE A 52 8.28 -8.67 -6.67
C ILE A 52 8.05 -9.25 -5.26
N ASP A 53 8.37 -10.51 -5.03
CA ASP A 53 8.27 -11.15 -3.72
C ASP A 53 9.21 -10.52 -2.69
N ALA A 54 10.46 -10.22 -3.04
CA ALA A 54 11.41 -9.54 -2.16
C ALA A 54 10.94 -8.14 -1.75
N ILE A 55 10.43 -7.36 -2.71
CA ILE A 55 9.84 -6.04 -2.42
C ILE A 55 8.58 -6.19 -1.54
N THR A 56 7.82 -7.27 -1.71
CA THR A 56 6.63 -7.56 -0.90
C THR A 56 6.99 -8.05 0.51
N LYS A 57 8.09 -8.79 0.68
CA LYS A 57 8.61 -9.20 2.00
C LYS A 57 9.19 -8.04 2.80
N LEU A 58 9.81 -7.06 2.11
CA LEU A 58 10.21 -5.80 2.72
C LEU A 58 9.02 -4.92 3.10
N ARG A 59 7.84 -5.15 2.49
CA ARG A 59 6.64 -4.39 2.85
C ARG A 59 6.14 -4.84 4.21
N ILE A 60 6.08 -3.87 5.12
CA ILE A 60 5.06 -3.62 6.15
C ILE A 60 4.07 -4.78 6.35
N GLU A 61 4.04 -5.36 7.55
CA GLU A 61 3.11 -6.41 7.96
C GLU A 61 1.70 -6.10 7.48
N THR A 62 1.17 -6.98 6.62
CA THR A 62 -0.12 -6.77 5.97
C THR A 62 -1.17 -7.67 6.58
N LEU A 63 -2.14 -7.09 7.29
CA LEU A 63 -3.25 -7.82 7.90
C LEU A 63 -4.50 -7.68 7.03
N GLN A 64 -5.19 -8.79 6.76
CA GLN A 64 -6.44 -8.81 6.01
C GLN A 64 -7.63 -8.93 6.96
N ILE A 65 -8.60 -8.02 6.82
CA ILE A 65 -9.67 -7.85 7.81
C ILE A 65 -11.02 -7.71 7.12
N LYS A 66 -12.06 -8.25 7.76
CA LYS A 66 -13.44 -8.08 7.34
C LYS A 66 -13.95 -6.68 7.71
N PRO A 67 -14.77 -6.02 6.88
CA PRO A 67 -15.27 -4.67 7.15
C PRO A 67 -15.92 -4.48 8.52
N ARG A 68 -16.57 -5.54 9.05
CA ARG A 68 -17.27 -5.50 10.34
C ARG A 68 -16.33 -5.33 11.53
N ASP A 69 -15.14 -5.90 11.44
CA ASP A 69 -14.15 -5.90 12.53
C ASP A 69 -13.19 -4.71 12.43
N TRP A 70 -13.24 -3.97 11.32
CA TRP A 70 -12.30 -2.89 11.01
C TRP A 70 -12.31 -1.77 12.05
N HIS A 71 -13.50 -1.29 12.43
CA HIS A 71 -13.61 -0.19 13.39
C HIS A 71 -13.02 -0.55 14.77
N SER A 72 -13.32 -1.76 15.25
CA SER A 72 -12.76 -2.26 16.52
C SER A 72 -11.24 -2.35 16.46
N LEU A 73 -10.68 -2.86 15.36
CA LEU A 73 -9.22 -2.90 15.23
C LEU A 73 -8.61 -1.51 15.11
N ALA A 74 -9.26 -0.58 14.41
CA ALA A 74 -8.78 0.79 14.29
C ALA A 74 -8.59 1.45 15.66
N VAL A 75 -9.58 1.29 16.56
CA VAL A 75 -9.48 1.79 17.95
C VAL A 75 -8.36 1.10 18.71
N ILE A 76 -8.24 -0.23 18.59
CA ILE A 76 -7.17 -1.00 19.23
C ILE A 76 -5.79 -0.48 18.77
N LEU A 77 -5.56 -0.38 17.46
CA LEU A 77 -4.29 0.09 16.89
C LEU A 77 -3.95 1.51 17.35
N TYR A 78 -4.95 2.38 17.46
CA TYR A 78 -4.76 3.72 18.00
C TYR A 78 -4.27 3.70 19.45
N VAL A 79 -4.88 2.86 20.29
CA VAL A 79 -4.47 2.67 21.71
C VAL A 79 -3.07 2.05 21.81
N TYR A 80 -2.73 1.11 20.92
CA TYR A 80 -1.40 0.49 20.86
C TYR A 80 -0.29 1.44 20.38
N GLY A 81 -0.62 2.65 19.93
CA GLY A 81 0.36 3.68 19.57
C GLY A 81 0.47 4.01 18.09
N TYR A 82 -0.32 3.38 17.21
CA TYR A 82 -0.40 3.73 15.79
C TYR A 82 -1.21 5.04 15.59
N LYS A 83 -0.66 6.14 16.07
CA LYS A 83 -1.32 7.45 16.07
C LYS A 83 -1.32 8.14 14.70
N TYR A 84 -0.46 7.68 13.77
CA TYR A 84 -0.30 8.31 12.47
C TYR A 84 -0.78 7.42 11.33
N LEU A 85 -1.96 7.75 10.80
CA LEU A 85 -2.44 7.22 9.53
C LEU A 85 -1.81 8.03 8.40
N ARG A 86 -0.87 7.39 7.71
CA ARG A 86 -0.05 8.01 6.65
C ARG A 86 -0.82 8.11 5.34
N SER A 87 -1.48 7.02 4.96
CA SER A 87 -2.21 6.93 3.71
C SER A 87 -3.31 5.89 3.78
N GLN A 88 -4.53 6.30 3.50
CA GLN A 88 -5.63 5.44 3.13
C GLN A 88 -5.74 5.46 1.60
N CYS A 89 -5.75 4.28 0.99
CA CYS A 89 -5.94 4.13 -0.45
C CYS A 89 -6.99 3.06 -0.70
N ALA A 90 -7.57 3.06 -1.88
CA ALA A 90 -8.43 1.99 -2.33
C ALA A 90 -8.10 1.57 -3.76
N TYR A 91 -8.36 0.31 -4.08
CA TYR A 91 -8.17 -0.23 -5.42
C TYR A 91 -9.19 -1.32 -5.73
N ASP A 92 -9.49 -1.46 -7.02
CA ASP A 92 -10.33 -2.54 -7.53
C ASP A 92 -9.46 -3.78 -7.77
N VAL A 93 -9.75 -4.87 -7.06
CA VAL A 93 -8.89 -6.08 -7.08
C VAL A 93 -8.97 -6.75 -8.46
N ALA A 94 -10.17 -6.88 -9.00
CA ALA A 94 -10.43 -7.50 -10.30
C ALA A 94 -11.74 -6.97 -10.88
N PRO A 95 -11.91 -6.93 -12.22
CA PRO A 95 -13.19 -6.57 -12.84
C PRO A 95 -14.31 -7.46 -12.30
N GLY A 96 -15.39 -6.87 -11.77
CA GLY A 96 -16.49 -7.61 -11.16
C GLY A 96 -16.20 -8.22 -9.77
N GLY A 97 -14.99 -8.04 -9.25
CA GLY A 97 -14.51 -8.66 -8.01
C GLY A 97 -14.73 -7.81 -6.76
N LEU A 98 -13.81 -7.95 -5.79
CA LEU A 98 -13.82 -7.20 -4.53
C LEU A 98 -13.15 -5.84 -4.68
N LEU A 99 -13.60 -4.88 -3.88
CA LEU A 99 -12.89 -3.62 -3.69
C LEU A 99 -12.03 -3.74 -2.42
N ALA A 100 -10.77 -3.32 -2.51
CA ALA A 100 -9.84 -3.33 -1.38
C ALA A 100 -9.53 -1.92 -0.92
N ARG A 101 -9.45 -1.73 0.39
CA ARG A 101 -8.97 -0.51 1.05
C ARG A 101 -7.71 -0.87 1.78
N VAL A 102 -6.72 0.00 1.72
CA VAL A 102 -5.41 -0.17 2.34
C VAL A 102 -5.18 0.99 3.27
N TYR A 103 -4.94 0.71 4.54
CA TYR A 103 -4.61 1.70 5.54
C TYR A 103 -3.16 1.51 5.95
N HIS A 104 -2.33 2.50 5.65
CA HIS A 104 -0.94 2.53 6.05
C HIS A 104 -0.80 3.31 7.36
N LEU A 105 -0.49 2.58 8.43
CA LEU A 105 -0.37 3.10 9.78
C LEU A 105 1.11 3.11 10.20
N THR A 106 1.47 4.13 10.96
CA THR A 106 2.82 4.32 11.51
C THR A 106 2.71 4.57 13.00
N ARG A 107 3.54 3.88 13.77
CA ARG A 107 3.77 4.20 15.16
C ARG A 107 4.91 5.21 15.22
N ILE A 108 4.59 6.44 15.64
CA ILE A 108 5.59 7.52 15.75
C ILE A 108 6.10 7.55 17.18
N GLU A 109 7.41 7.39 17.33
CA GLU A 109 8.13 7.51 18.59
C GLU A 109 9.33 8.44 18.42
N TYR A 110 9.68 9.18 19.48
CA TYR A 110 10.80 10.11 19.46
C TYR A 110 12.13 9.34 19.49
N GLY A 111 13.07 9.74 18.64
CA GLY A 111 14.42 9.18 18.61
C GLY A 111 14.54 7.80 17.95
N VAL A 112 13.51 7.38 17.21
CA VAL A 112 13.52 6.12 16.45
C VAL A 112 13.75 6.41 14.96
N ASP A 113 14.85 5.88 14.40
CA ASP A 113 15.20 6.06 12.99
C ASP A 113 14.30 5.23 12.04
N LYS A 114 13.77 4.09 12.52
CA LYS A 114 12.89 3.18 11.77
C LYS A 114 11.59 2.95 12.54
N PRO A 115 10.52 3.73 12.29
CA PRO A 115 9.25 3.56 12.98
C PRO A 115 8.59 2.23 12.59
N GLU A 116 7.86 1.63 13.52
CA GLU A 116 7.04 0.44 13.23
C GLU A 116 5.86 0.83 12.33
N GLU A 117 5.66 0.07 11.25
CA GLU A 117 4.63 0.31 10.26
C GLU A 117 3.72 -0.92 10.15
N VAL A 118 2.42 -0.69 9.99
CA VAL A 118 1.42 -1.74 9.74
C VAL A 118 0.53 -1.34 8.56
N CYS A 119 0.19 -2.33 7.74
CA CYS A 119 -0.65 -2.18 6.55
C CYS A 119 -1.92 -2.99 6.74
N ILE A 120 -3.08 -2.35 6.83
CA ILE A 120 -4.35 -3.04 6.97
C ILE A 120 -5.08 -3.06 5.64
N LYS A 121 -5.46 -4.26 5.18
CA LYS A 121 -6.28 -4.45 3.99
C LYS A 121 -7.69 -4.86 4.38
N VAL A 122 -8.67 -4.05 3.97
CA VAL A 122 -10.09 -4.32 4.20
C VAL A 122 -10.77 -4.53 2.86
N PHE A 123 -11.36 -5.72 2.69
CA PHE A 123 -12.09 -6.07 1.48
C PHE A 123 -13.58 -5.88 1.67
N ALA A 124 -14.25 -5.21 0.73
CA ALA A 124 -15.71 -5.14 0.73
C ALA A 124 -16.29 -5.56 -0.63
N PRO A 125 -17.50 -6.12 -0.63
CA PRO A 125 -18.17 -6.53 -1.84
C PRO A 125 -18.52 -5.30 -2.70
N ARG A 126 -18.59 -5.51 -4.01
CA ARG A 126 -18.79 -4.43 -4.98
C ARG A 126 -20.24 -3.94 -5.09
N ARG A 127 -21.21 -4.82 -4.84
CA ARG A 127 -22.65 -4.48 -4.88
C ARG A 127 -23.06 -3.53 -3.76
N ASP A 128 -22.47 -3.69 -2.57
CA ASP A 128 -22.71 -2.83 -1.41
C ASP A 128 -21.40 -2.58 -0.66
N PRO A 129 -20.53 -1.69 -1.19
CA PRO A 129 -19.17 -1.49 -0.69
C PRO A 129 -19.12 -0.57 0.54
N ARG A 130 -19.85 -0.92 1.60
CA ARG A 130 -19.89 -0.18 2.87
C ARG A 130 -18.78 -0.59 3.82
N ILE A 131 -18.15 0.39 4.45
CA ILE A 131 -17.14 0.21 5.51
C ILE A 131 -17.36 1.27 6.60
N PRO A 132 -17.16 0.95 7.89
CA PRO A 132 -17.13 1.97 8.93
C PRO A 132 -15.99 2.99 8.72
N SER A 133 -16.31 4.28 8.72
CA SER A 133 -15.30 5.34 8.69
C SER A 133 -14.41 5.28 9.93
N VAL A 134 -13.12 5.61 9.76
CA VAL A 134 -12.17 5.78 10.86
C VAL A 134 -11.82 7.25 11.10
N PHE A 135 -12.59 8.18 10.56
CA PHE A 135 -12.43 9.63 10.77
C PHE A 135 -12.44 10.04 12.25
N TRP A 136 -13.19 9.32 13.09
CA TRP A 136 -13.24 9.59 14.53
C TRP A 136 -11.99 9.10 15.28
N VAL A 137 -11.22 8.19 14.69
CA VAL A 137 -9.94 7.70 15.21
C VAL A 137 -8.79 8.53 14.65
N TRP A 138 -8.69 8.65 13.33
CA TRP A 138 -7.69 9.46 12.64
C TRP A 138 -8.36 10.50 11.75
N LYS A 139 -8.20 11.78 12.11
CA LYS A 139 -8.76 12.90 11.35
C LYS A 139 -8.14 13.09 9.97
N SER A 140 -6.92 12.58 9.75
CA SER A 140 -6.22 12.66 8.46
C SER A 140 -6.95 11.94 7.32
N VAL A 141 -7.89 11.05 7.65
CA VAL A 141 -8.56 10.21 6.66
C VAL A 141 -9.71 10.92 5.91
N ASP A 142 -10.13 12.13 6.32
CA ASP A 142 -11.29 12.85 5.76
C ASP A 142 -11.27 12.87 4.22
N PHE A 143 -10.23 13.48 3.64
CA PHE A 143 -10.12 13.59 2.19
C PHE A 143 -9.79 12.26 1.51
N GLN A 144 -9.10 11.35 2.19
CA GLN A 144 -8.70 10.06 1.62
C GLN A 144 -9.90 9.10 1.49
N GLU A 145 -10.77 9.04 2.52
CA GLU A 145 -12.03 8.30 2.45
C GLU A 145 -12.97 8.92 1.40
N ARG A 146 -13.01 10.26 1.29
CA ARG A 146 -13.79 10.94 0.25
C ARG A 146 -13.26 10.69 -1.16
N GLU A 147 -11.95 10.64 -1.36
CA GLU A 147 -11.34 10.26 -2.64
C GLU A 147 -11.70 8.81 -2.99
N SER A 148 -11.59 7.90 -2.04
CA SER A 148 -12.00 6.49 -2.21
C SER A 148 -13.48 6.36 -2.56
N TYR A 149 -14.34 7.19 -1.97
CA TYR A 149 -15.75 7.28 -2.34
C TYR A 149 -15.90 7.79 -3.77
N ASP A 150 -15.29 8.92 -4.11
CA ASP A 150 -15.44 9.59 -5.39
C ASP A 150 -14.94 8.76 -6.58
N MET A 151 -13.85 8.03 -6.39
CA MET A 151 -13.19 7.26 -7.45
C MET A 151 -13.73 5.83 -7.59
N LEU A 152 -14.05 5.17 -6.48
CA LEU A 152 -14.38 3.74 -6.44
C LEU A 152 -15.78 3.44 -5.90
N GLY A 153 -16.52 4.45 -5.44
CA GLY A 153 -17.89 4.30 -4.94
C GLY A 153 -17.97 3.55 -3.62
N ILE A 154 -16.93 3.64 -2.81
CA ILE A 154 -16.85 3.02 -1.48
C ILE A 154 -17.55 3.94 -0.48
N SER A 155 -18.63 3.47 0.14
CA SER A 155 -19.33 4.25 1.17
C SER A 155 -18.70 4.03 2.55
N TYR A 156 -18.51 5.14 3.26
CA TYR A 156 -17.98 5.16 4.62
C TYR A 156 -19.08 5.55 5.62
N ASP A 157 -19.49 4.60 6.45
CA ASP A 157 -20.52 4.85 7.47
C ASP A 157 -19.98 5.77 8.56
N ASN A 158 -20.81 6.72 9.02
CA ASN A 158 -20.46 7.73 10.05
C ASN A 158 -19.36 8.74 9.67
N HIS A 159 -19.02 8.86 8.38
CA HIS A 159 -18.16 9.95 7.90
C HIS A 159 -18.93 11.29 7.93
N PRO A 160 -18.36 12.39 8.45
CA PRO A 160 -19.08 13.66 8.66
C PRO A 160 -19.59 14.32 7.38
N SER A 161 -18.88 14.15 6.27
CA SER A 161 -19.11 14.90 5.03
C SER A 161 -18.76 14.06 3.79
N LEU A 162 -19.36 12.87 3.67
CA LEU A 162 -19.08 11.98 2.53
C LEU A 162 -19.70 12.52 1.24
N LYS A 163 -18.88 13.25 0.47
CA LYS A 163 -19.21 13.84 -0.83
C LYS A 163 -18.03 13.67 -1.78
N ARG A 164 -18.30 13.77 -3.09
CA ARG A 164 -17.25 13.84 -4.11
C ARG A 164 -16.29 15.01 -3.81
N ILE A 165 -15.04 14.89 -4.24
CA ILE A 165 -13.99 15.87 -3.95
C ILE A 165 -13.15 16.21 -5.18
N LEU A 166 -12.96 15.26 -6.09
CA LEU A 166 -12.22 15.42 -7.34
C LEU A 166 -13.18 15.58 -8.54
N MET A 167 -14.23 14.76 -8.61
CA MET A 167 -15.19 14.79 -9.71
C MET A 167 -16.30 15.83 -9.44
N PRO A 168 -16.91 16.37 -10.50
CA PRO A 168 -18.12 17.18 -10.37
C PRO A 168 -19.20 16.45 -9.57
N GLU A 169 -19.98 17.17 -8.76
CA GLU A 169 -21.06 16.58 -7.96
C GLU A 169 -22.12 15.86 -8.81
N SER A 170 -22.31 16.34 -10.05
CA SER A 170 -23.21 15.76 -11.05
C SER A 170 -22.67 14.50 -11.74
N TRP A 171 -21.41 14.11 -11.48
CA TRP A 171 -20.78 12.98 -12.17
C TRP A 171 -21.44 11.66 -11.79
N ILE A 172 -21.74 10.85 -12.81
CA ILE A 172 -22.38 9.53 -12.66
C ILE A 172 -21.32 8.45 -12.87
N GLY A 173 -21.24 7.51 -11.93
CA GLY A 173 -20.29 6.40 -11.97
C GLY A 173 -18.98 6.65 -11.20
N TRP A 174 -18.05 5.70 -11.32
CA TRP A 174 -16.86 5.59 -10.46
C TRP A 174 -15.61 5.33 -11.34
N PRO A 175 -14.84 6.38 -11.67
CA PRO A 175 -13.82 6.32 -12.73
C PRO A 175 -12.74 5.25 -12.56
N LEU A 176 -12.30 4.96 -11.33
CA LEU A 176 -11.21 4.02 -11.07
C LEU A 176 -11.66 2.56 -10.95
N ARG A 177 -12.95 2.27 -11.16
CA ARG A 177 -13.41 0.89 -11.26
C ARG A 177 -13.00 0.31 -12.62
N LYS A 178 -12.56 -0.95 -12.63
CA LYS A 178 -12.06 -1.62 -13.85
C LYS A 178 -13.14 -1.90 -14.90
N ASP A 179 -14.41 -1.76 -14.54
CA ASP A 179 -15.58 -1.91 -15.42
C ASP A 179 -16.22 -0.56 -15.79
N TYR A 180 -15.60 0.55 -15.40
CA TYR A 180 -16.14 1.87 -15.70
C TYR A 180 -15.99 2.15 -17.20
N ILE A 181 -17.10 2.50 -17.83
CA ILE A 181 -17.14 2.96 -19.21
C ILE A 181 -17.23 4.49 -19.16
N ALA A 182 -16.18 5.15 -19.65
CA ALA A 182 -16.15 6.60 -19.72
C ALA A 182 -17.29 7.08 -20.65
N PRO A 183 -18.13 8.05 -20.22
CA PRO A 183 -19.12 8.65 -21.09
C PRO A 183 -18.44 9.36 -22.25
N ASN A 184 -19.10 9.34 -23.41
CA ASN A 184 -18.58 9.96 -24.63
C ASN A 184 -18.82 11.48 -24.60
N PHE A 185 -18.05 12.18 -23.76
CA PHE A 185 -18.04 13.64 -23.69
C PHE A 185 -17.24 14.22 -24.86
N TYR A 186 -17.74 15.31 -25.45
CA TYR A 186 -17.08 15.99 -26.57
C TYR A 186 -15.65 16.43 -26.20
N GLU A 187 -15.46 16.86 -24.96
CA GLU A 187 -14.20 17.36 -24.42
C GLU A 187 -13.12 16.29 -24.23
N ILE A 188 -13.49 15.00 -24.27
CA ILE A 188 -12.59 13.85 -24.06
C ILE A 188 -12.31 13.13 -25.39
N GLN A 189 -12.89 13.60 -26.49
CA GLN A 189 -12.64 13.06 -27.83
C GLN A 189 -11.30 13.54 -28.39
N ASP A 190 -10.81 12.83 -29.39
CA ASP A 190 -9.62 13.22 -30.14
C ASP A 190 -9.82 14.61 -30.74
N ALA A 191 -8.78 15.45 -30.67
CA ALA A 191 -8.80 16.80 -31.23
C ALA A 191 -8.84 16.72 -32.77
N HIS A 192 -10.04 16.82 -33.33
CA HIS A 192 -10.31 16.91 -34.76
C HIS A 192 -10.56 18.35 -35.21
#